data_AF-A0A7S0Z6E1-F1
#
_entry.id   AF-A0A7S0Z6E1-F1
#
_cell.length_a   1.000
_cell.length_b   1.000
_cell.length_c   1.000
_cell.angle_alpha   90.00
_cell.angle_beta   90.00
_cell.angle_gamma   90.00
#
_symmetry.space_group_name_H-M   'P 1'
#
loop_
_entity.id
_entity.type
_entity.pdbx_description
1 polymer ?
#
loop_
_entity_poly.entity_id
_entity_poly.type
_entity_poly.pdbx_seq_one_letter_code
_entity_poly.pdbx_strand_id
1 'polypeptide(L)'
;TGANGRRRGGRFEAAPVDLSEVLDVSAQDALPQGVTCVSGDANATSKVYAFDGHPGFYYVSRALDDEEQRLWVRKSVRELCEPPARTNYGAELGDLPPGLWDAARDDLMLIPSGEGQRVWGTPTRVVKRGDADEKFFAKRMLSKLRWCTVGAPFNWTSRIYEPNVPRRAIG
;
A
#
# COMPACT_ATOMS: atom_id res chain seq x y z
N THR A 1 -4.55 -19.21 42.19
CA THR A 1 -5.51 -18.69 41.20
C THR A 1 -5.96 -17.32 41.64
N GLY A 2 -5.49 -16.26 40.97
CA GLY A 2 -5.86 -14.87 41.27
C GLY A 2 -7.01 -14.41 40.38
N ALA A 3 -8.00 -13.73 40.97
CA ALA A 3 -9.34 -13.47 40.44
C ALA A 3 -9.45 -12.45 39.28
N ASN A 4 -8.37 -12.17 38.53
CA ASN A 4 -8.43 -11.31 37.36
C ASN A 4 -7.51 -11.89 36.28
N GLY A 5 -8.10 -12.62 35.33
CA GLY A 5 -7.44 -13.27 34.20
C GLY A 5 -6.83 -12.32 33.16
N ARG A 6 -6.20 -11.22 33.58
CA ARG A 6 -5.33 -10.43 32.71
C ARG A 6 -4.06 -11.26 32.46
N ARG A 7 -3.99 -11.87 31.26
CA ARG A 7 -2.73 -12.39 30.73
C ARG A 7 -1.69 -11.27 30.84
N ARG A 8 -0.63 -11.50 31.63
CA ARG A 8 0.54 -10.62 31.68
C ARG A 8 1.03 -10.45 30.24
N GLY A 9 1.21 -9.21 29.81
CA GLY A 9 1.74 -8.88 28.49
C GLY A 9 3.16 -9.40 28.35
N GLY A 10 3.30 -10.65 27.89
CA GLY A 10 4.54 -11.14 27.30
C GLY A 10 4.72 -10.51 25.93
N ARG A 11 5.97 -10.31 25.52
CA ARG A 11 6.30 -9.94 24.14
C ARG A 11 5.68 -11.01 23.23
N PHE A 12 4.95 -10.57 22.20
CA PHE A 12 4.50 -11.49 21.16
C PHE A 12 5.74 -11.95 20.40
N GLU A 13 6.20 -13.16 20.70
CA GLU A 13 7.24 -13.85 19.95
C GLU A 13 6.53 -14.77 18.97
N ALA A 14 6.41 -14.32 17.72
CA ALA A 14 5.99 -15.19 16.64
C ALA A 14 7.06 -16.26 16.45
N ALA A 15 6.66 -17.53 16.40
CA ALA A 15 7.56 -18.59 15.96
C ALA A 15 8.05 -18.25 14.53
N PRO A 16 9.33 -18.49 14.21
CA PRO A 16 9.84 -18.30 12.86
C PRO A 16 8.97 -19.07 11.85
N VAL A 17 8.54 -18.39 10.79
CA VAL A 17 7.82 -19.04 9.69
C VAL A 17 8.82 -19.86 8.90
N ASP A 18 8.53 -21.15 8.67
CA ASP A 18 9.33 -21.97 7.76
C ASP A 18 9.09 -21.51 6.32
N LEU A 19 10.17 -21.09 5.65
CA LEU A 19 10.16 -20.60 4.27
C LEU A 19 10.95 -21.53 3.33
N SER A 20 11.29 -22.74 3.77
CA SER A 20 12.11 -23.68 2.99
C SER A 20 11.48 -24.11 1.67
N GLU A 21 10.15 -24.09 1.57
CA GLU A 21 9.39 -24.41 0.36
C GLU A 21 9.09 -23.19 -0.53
N VAL A 22 9.52 -21.99 -0.14
CA VAL A 22 9.31 -20.77 -0.94
C VAL A 22 10.24 -20.79 -2.15
N LEU A 23 9.65 -20.70 -3.34
CA LEU A 23 10.40 -20.59 -4.58
C LEU A 23 11.07 -19.21 -4.70
N ASP A 24 12.41 -19.21 -4.76
CA ASP A 24 13.21 -18.02 -5.03
C ASP A 24 13.98 -18.20 -6.35
N VAL A 25 13.49 -17.56 -7.40
CA VAL A 25 14.11 -17.57 -8.74
C VAL A 25 15.19 -16.50 -8.91
N SER A 26 15.46 -15.70 -7.88
CA SER A 26 16.42 -14.59 -7.92
C SER A 26 17.81 -14.93 -7.35
N ALA A 27 17.90 -16.01 -6.56
CA ALA A 27 19.07 -16.35 -5.75
C ALA A 27 19.73 -17.69 -6.12
N GLN A 28 19.29 -18.37 -7.17
CA GLN A 28 19.71 -19.74 -7.46
C GLN A 28 20.55 -19.88 -8.73
N ASP A 29 21.65 -20.63 -8.64
CA ASP A 29 22.49 -21.02 -9.78
C ASP A 29 21.79 -22.06 -10.68
N ALA A 30 20.87 -22.84 -10.12
CA ALA A 30 20.06 -23.83 -10.81
C ALA A 30 18.58 -23.59 -10.52
N LEU A 31 17.73 -23.67 -11.55
CA LEU A 31 16.30 -23.44 -11.37
C LEU A 31 15.62 -24.61 -10.67
N PRO A 32 14.62 -24.35 -9.81
CA PRO A 32 13.79 -25.40 -9.23
C PRO A 32 13.08 -26.22 -10.31
N GLN A 33 12.78 -27.48 -9.99
CA GLN A 33 11.98 -28.32 -10.86
C GLN A 33 10.64 -27.66 -11.18
N GLY A 34 10.25 -27.67 -12.46
CA GLY A 34 9.00 -27.07 -12.93
C GLY A 34 9.08 -25.56 -13.19
N VAL A 35 10.27 -24.96 -13.13
CA VAL A 35 10.49 -23.54 -13.48
C VAL A 35 11.43 -23.45 -14.67
N THR A 36 11.03 -22.70 -15.70
CA THR A 36 11.84 -22.49 -16.90
C THR A 36 12.08 -21.00 -17.14
N CYS A 37 13.34 -20.61 -17.37
CA CYS A 37 13.67 -19.27 -17.85
C CYS A 37 13.33 -19.18 -19.35
N VAL A 38 12.30 -18.42 -19.70
CA VAL A 38 11.79 -18.29 -21.07
C VAL A 38 12.31 -17.03 -21.78
N SER A 39 12.88 -16.08 -21.04
CA SER A 39 13.52 -14.88 -21.59
C SER A 39 14.56 -14.31 -20.64
N GLY A 40 15.61 -13.71 -21.21
CA GLY A 40 16.81 -13.24 -20.50
C GLY A 40 17.91 -14.29 -20.50
N ASP A 41 19.10 -13.90 -20.95
CA ASP A 41 20.30 -14.75 -20.93
C ASP A 41 21.00 -14.69 -19.56
N ALA A 42 22.17 -15.32 -19.43
CA ALA A 42 22.93 -15.34 -18.18
C ALA A 42 23.31 -13.94 -17.66
N ASN A 43 23.47 -12.96 -18.56
CA ASN A 43 23.93 -11.60 -18.27
C ASN A 43 22.77 -10.60 -18.18
N ALA A 44 21.56 -11.00 -18.56
CA ALA A 44 20.38 -10.15 -18.47
C ALA A 44 20.06 -9.79 -17.02
N THR A 45 19.85 -8.49 -16.77
CA THR A 45 19.45 -7.95 -15.48
C THR A 45 18.05 -8.40 -15.08
N SER A 46 17.13 -8.44 -16.04
CA SER A 46 15.76 -8.92 -15.88
C SER A 46 15.59 -10.26 -16.60
N LYS A 47 14.92 -11.21 -15.96
CA LYS A 47 14.65 -12.56 -16.49
C LYS A 47 13.16 -12.89 -16.34
N VAL A 48 12.63 -13.67 -17.26
CA VAL A 48 11.22 -14.09 -17.28
C VAL A 48 11.14 -15.58 -17.08
N TYR A 49 10.36 -16.00 -16.10
CA TYR A 49 10.17 -17.39 -15.72
C TYR A 49 8.74 -17.84 -15.94
N ALA A 50 8.57 -19.03 -16.51
CA ALA A 50 7.32 -19.74 -16.63
C ALA A 50 7.31 -20.95 -15.67
N PHE A 51 6.11 -21.36 -15.26
CA PHE A 51 5.90 -22.42 -14.28
C PHE A 51 5.04 -23.52 -14.86
N ASP A 52 5.53 -24.76 -14.78
CA ASP A 52 4.82 -25.94 -15.26
C ASP A 52 3.50 -26.10 -14.50
N GLY A 53 2.44 -26.47 -15.23
CA GLY A 53 1.08 -26.55 -14.67
C GLY A 53 0.37 -25.21 -14.48
N HIS A 54 1.02 -24.07 -14.76
CA HIS A 54 0.45 -22.73 -14.61
C HIS A 54 0.53 -21.88 -15.91
N PRO A 55 -0.12 -22.31 -17.00
CA PRO A 55 -0.09 -21.58 -18.26
C PRO A 55 -0.68 -20.17 -18.10
N GLY A 56 0.03 -19.18 -18.63
CA GLY A 56 -0.33 -17.76 -18.52
C GLY A 56 0.24 -17.04 -17.29
N PHE A 57 0.85 -17.76 -16.35
CA PHE A 57 1.60 -17.16 -15.24
C PHE A 57 3.07 -16.98 -15.62
N TYR A 58 3.55 -15.74 -15.50
CA TYR A 58 4.94 -15.38 -15.70
C TYR A 58 5.44 -14.56 -14.53
N TYR A 59 6.65 -14.84 -14.09
CA TYR A 59 7.35 -14.03 -13.10
C TYR A 59 8.52 -13.30 -13.77
N VAL A 60 8.58 -11.98 -13.62
CA VAL A 60 9.67 -11.14 -14.16
C VAL A 60 10.54 -10.67 -13.01
N SER A 61 11.73 -11.24 -12.87
CA SER A 61 12.68 -10.81 -11.84
C SER A 61 13.31 -9.49 -12.23
N ARG A 62 13.49 -8.58 -11.27
CA ARG A 62 14.16 -7.28 -11.47
C ARG A 62 13.62 -6.53 -12.70
N ALA A 63 12.29 -6.52 -12.85
CA ALA A 63 11.62 -5.82 -13.95
C ALA A 63 11.86 -4.31 -13.95
N LEU A 64 12.19 -3.75 -12.77
CA LEU A 64 12.46 -2.34 -12.56
C LEU A 64 13.86 -2.19 -11.98
N ASP A 65 14.63 -1.24 -12.49
CA ASP A 65 15.88 -0.85 -11.87
C ASP A 65 15.66 -0.07 -10.55
N ASP A 66 16.75 0.22 -9.84
CA ASP A 66 16.69 0.90 -8.55
C ASP A 66 16.08 2.31 -8.64
N GLU A 67 16.29 3.02 -9.75
CA GLU A 67 15.75 4.37 -9.96
C GLU A 67 14.25 4.31 -10.23
N GLU A 68 13.81 3.40 -11.08
CA GLU A 68 12.41 3.12 -11.38
C GLU A 68 11.66 2.67 -10.11
N GLN A 69 12.25 1.78 -9.31
CA GLN A 69 11.66 1.37 -8.02
C GLN A 69 11.46 2.57 -7.09
N ARG A 70 12.47 3.43 -6.93
CA ARG A 70 12.36 4.65 -6.12
C ARG A 70 11.30 5.60 -6.67
N LEU A 71 11.22 5.75 -7.99
CA LEU A 71 10.21 6.57 -8.66
C LEU A 71 8.81 6.07 -8.34
N TRP A 72 8.53 4.77 -8.54
CA TRP A 72 7.21 4.20 -8.33
C TRP A 72 6.79 4.19 -6.86
N VAL A 73 7.73 3.98 -5.93
CA VAL A 73 7.46 4.14 -4.49
C VAL A 73 7.04 5.58 -4.18
N ARG A 74 7.74 6.59 -4.72
CA ARG A 74 7.38 8.00 -4.52
C ARG A 74 6.02 8.33 -5.13
N LYS A 75 5.77 7.95 -6.38
CA LYS A 75 4.48 8.17 -7.06
C LYS A 75 3.32 7.54 -6.26
N SER A 76 3.51 6.32 -5.75
CA SER A 76 2.49 5.59 -5.00
C SER A 76 2.02 6.33 -3.74
N VAL A 77 2.92 7.02 -3.04
CA VAL A 77 2.61 7.70 -1.76
C VAL A 77 2.38 9.20 -1.88
N ARG A 78 2.69 9.82 -3.03
CA ARG A 78 2.59 11.27 -3.25
C ARG A 78 1.53 11.68 -4.26
N GLU A 79 1.22 10.82 -5.22
CA GLU A 79 0.45 11.19 -6.42
C GLU A 79 -0.71 10.23 -6.66
N LEU A 80 -0.44 8.91 -6.64
CA LEU A 80 -1.44 7.91 -7.01
C LEU A 80 -2.54 7.77 -5.97
N CYS A 81 -2.25 8.07 -4.70
CA CYS A 81 -3.23 8.05 -3.62
C CYS A 81 -4.03 9.35 -3.46
N GLU A 82 -3.69 10.40 -4.23
CA GLU A 82 -4.34 11.71 -4.14
C GLU A 82 -5.67 11.72 -4.91
N PRO A 83 -6.68 12.51 -4.47
CA PRO A 83 -7.94 12.68 -5.19
C PRO A 83 -7.72 13.04 -6.67
N PRO A 84 -8.41 12.40 -7.62
CA PRO A 84 -9.67 11.68 -7.45
C PRO A 84 -9.53 10.18 -7.15
N ALA A 85 -8.35 9.68 -6.75
CA ALA A 85 -8.22 8.29 -6.31
C ALA A 85 -9.10 8.04 -5.08
N ARG A 86 -9.96 7.01 -5.14
CA ARG A 86 -10.64 6.51 -3.94
C ARG A 86 -9.62 5.78 -3.08
N THR A 87 -9.71 5.95 -1.77
CA THR A 87 -8.85 5.25 -0.80
C THR A 87 -9.69 4.56 0.26
N ASN A 88 -9.05 3.78 1.13
CA ASN A 88 -9.73 3.16 2.28
C ASN A 88 -10.37 4.17 3.25
N TYR A 89 -10.07 5.47 3.15
CA TYR A 89 -10.68 6.52 3.96
C TYR A 89 -12.06 6.97 3.45
N GLY A 90 -12.35 6.75 2.17
CA GLY A 90 -13.57 7.25 1.53
C GLY A 90 -14.86 6.83 2.22
N ALA A 91 -14.88 5.64 2.83
CA ALA A 91 -16.06 5.11 3.51
C ALA A 91 -16.47 5.88 4.78
N GLU A 92 -15.50 6.39 5.57
CA GLU A 92 -15.77 7.13 6.82
C GLU A 92 -15.64 8.65 6.64
N LEU A 93 -14.68 9.08 5.81
CA LEU A 93 -14.25 10.48 5.75
C LEU A 93 -14.63 11.17 4.43
N GLY A 94 -15.12 10.43 3.44
CA GLY A 94 -15.25 10.92 2.07
C GLY A 94 -13.89 11.16 1.41
N ASP A 95 -13.89 11.97 0.37
CA ASP A 95 -12.65 12.33 -0.34
C ASP A 95 -11.76 13.17 0.58
N LEU A 96 -10.48 12.78 0.66
CA LEU A 96 -9.50 13.54 1.41
C LEU A 96 -9.14 14.83 0.66
N PRO A 97 -8.70 15.88 1.36
CA PRO A 97 -8.08 17.03 0.71
C PRO A 97 -6.77 16.61 0.05
N PRO A 98 -6.37 17.23 -1.07
CA PRO A 98 -5.12 16.91 -1.72
C PRO A 98 -3.91 17.24 -0.81
N GLY A 99 -2.79 16.57 -1.03
CA GLY A 99 -1.51 16.85 -0.37
C GLY A 99 -1.31 16.08 0.94
N LEU A 100 -1.76 14.83 1.03
CA LEU A 100 -1.58 13.98 2.22
C LEU A 100 -0.10 13.84 2.59
N TRP A 101 0.78 13.69 1.59
CA TRP A 101 2.22 13.56 1.82
C TRP A 101 2.84 14.81 2.46
N ASP A 102 2.53 15.99 1.93
CA ASP A 102 3.08 17.24 2.46
C ASP A 102 2.47 17.58 3.82
N ALA A 103 1.16 17.37 3.98
CA ALA A 103 0.51 17.46 5.28
C ALA A 103 1.15 16.54 6.33
N ALA A 104 1.57 15.33 5.94
CA ALA A 104 2.26 14.39 6.82
C ALA A 104 3.68 14.85 7.20
N ARG A 105 4.37 15.56 6.30
CA ARG A 105 5.67 16.16 6.56
C ARG A 105 5.56 17.35 7.50
N ASP A 106 4.50 18.13 7.35
CA ASP A 106 4.26 19.38 8.09
C ASP A 106 3.49 19.15 9.40
N ASP A 107 3.30 17.87 9.79
CA ASP A 107 2.59 17.44 11.01
C ASP A 107 1.16 18.00 11.13
N LEU A 108 0.49 18.17 9.98
CA LEU A 108 -0.89 18.66 9.91
C LEU A 108 -1.89 17.55 10.25
N MET A 109 -3.08 17.97 10.64
CA MET A 109 -4.22 17.12 10.97
C MET A 109 -5.37 17.41 10.02
N LEU A 110 -6.15 16.38 9.69
CA LEU A 110 -7.41 16.53 8.98
C LEU A 110 -8.44 17.13 9.93
N ILE A 111 -8.81 18.39 9.71
CA ILE A 111 -9.76 19.13 10.55
C ILE A 111 -11.02 19.48 9.76
N PRO A 112 -12.19 19.57 10.42
CA PRO A 112 -13.38 20.11 9.79
C PRO A 112 -13.14 21.55 9.32
N SER A 113 -13.60 21.85 8.11
CA SER A 113 -13.80 23.20 7.61
C SER A 113 -15.31 23.50 7.56
N GLY A 114 -15.68 24.71 7.18
CA GLY A 114 -17.08 25.05 6.92
C GLY A 114 -17.72 24.10 5.89
N GLU A 115 -19.05 24.05 5.89
CA GLU A 115 -19.84 23.31 4.87
C GLU A 115 -19.54 21.80 4.77
N GLY A 116 -19.14 21.16 5.89
CA GLY A 116 -18.89 19.71 5.92
C GLY A 116 -17.61 19.29 5.18
N GLN A 117 -16.82 20.24 4.70
CA GLN A 117 -15.52 19.97 4.10
C GLN A 117 -14.48 19.69 5.17
N ARG A 118 -13.35 19.13 4.76
CA ARG A 118 -12.18 18.94 5.62
C ARG A 118 -10.97 19.57 4.96
N VAL A 119 -10.00 20.01 5.75
CA VAL A 119 -8.74 20.58 5.26
C VAL A 119 -7.58 20.06 6.10
N TRP A 120 -6.39 20.10 5.55
CA TRP A 120 -5.16 19.92 6.32
C TRP A 120 -4.88 21.20 7.09
N GLY A 121 -4.75 21.10 8.41
CA GLY A 121 -4.49 22.26 9.25
C GLY A 121 -3.83 21.90 10.58
N THR A 122 -3.34 22.93 11.27
CA THR A 122 -2.77 22.78 12.60
C THR A 122 -3.89 22.50 13.60
N PRO A 123 -3.74 21.51 14.49
CA PRO A 123 -4.75 21.24 15.51
C PRO A 123 -4.90 22.43 16.46
N THR A 124 -6.14 22.78 16.80
CA THR A 124 -6.44 23.91 17.69
C THR A 124 -6.02 23.68 19.14
N ARG A 125 -5.83 22.41 19.52
CA ARG A 125 -5.34 21.98 20.84
C ARG A 125 -4.18 21.01 20.67
N VAL A 126 -3.36 20.90 21.71
CA VAL A 126 -2.35 19.84 21.79
C VAL A 126 -3.05 18.48 21.83
N VAL A 127 -2.77 17.63 20.86
CA VAL A 127 -3.25 16.24 20.78
C VAL A 127 -2.23 15.33 21.43
N LYS A 128 -2.62 14.57 22.44
CA LYS A 128 -1.73 13.64 23.16
C LYS A 128 -1.84 12.24 22.58
N ARG A 129 -0.83 11.41 22.86
CA ARG A 129 -0.82 10.01 22.46
C ARG A 129 -2.01 9.27 23.09
N GLY A 130 -2.79 8.58 22.27
CA GLY A 130 -4.00 7.88 22.72
C GLY A 130 -5.29 8.70 22.64
N ASP A 131 -5.20 10.00 22.33
CA ASP A 131 -6.39 10.79 22.01
C ASP A 131 -7.08 10.22 20.76
N ALA A 132 -8.41 10.23 20.73
CA ALA A 132 -9.18 9.76 19.57
C ALA A 132 -8.80 10.53 18.29
N ASP A 133 -8.49 11.83 18.45
CA ASP A 133 -8.12 12.75 17.37
C ASP A 133 -6.76 12.44 16.75
N GLU A 134 -5.90 11.69 17.44
CA GLU A 134 -4.58 11.31 16.95
C GLU A 134 -4.65 10.53 15.63
N LYS A 135 -5.79 9.87 15.34
CA LYS A 135 -6.01 9.15 14.08
C LYS A 135 -6.06 10.06 12.84
N PHE A 136 -6.33 11.36 13.01
CA PHE A 136 -6.49 12.32 11.92
C PHE A 136 -5.20 13.05 11.54
N PHE A 137 -4.08 12.83 12.25
CA PHE A 137 -2.79 13.33 11.78
C PHE A 137 -2.47 12.75 10.41
N ALA A 138 -2.05 13.60 9.47
CA ALA A 138 -1.73 13.19 8.11
C ALA A 138 -0.66 12.08 8.09
N LYS A 139 0.34 12.14 8.98
CA LYS A 139 1.35 11.07 9.14
C LYS A 139 0.74 9.73 9.58
N ARG A 140 -0.24 9.77 10.49
CA ARG A 140 -1.00 8.57 10.92
C ARG A 140 -1.84 8.04 9.78
N MET A 141 -2.53 8.91 9.05
CA MET A 141 -3.33 8.55 7.88
C MET A 141 -2.45 7.94 6.79
N LEU A 142 -1.33 8.56 6.43
CA LEU A 142 -0.40 7.99 5.44
C LEU A 142 0.11 6.59 5.86
N SER A 143 0.44 6.38 7.14
CA SER A 143 0.85 5.06 7.65
C SER A 143 -0.26 4.00 7.67
N LYS A 144 -1.52 4.45 7.66
CA LYS A 144 -2.73 3.62 7.70
C LYS A 144 -3.41 3.53 6.34
N LEU A 145 -2.88 4.18 5.30
CA LEU A 145 -3.29 3.97 3.92
C LEU A 145 -3.03 2.50 3.56
N ARG A 146 -4.02 1.85 2.95
CA ARG A 146 -3.97 0.42 2.60
C ARG A 146 -4.19 0.18 1.12
N TRP A 147 -5.01 1.00 0.48
CA TRP A 147 -5.27 0.92 -0.95
C TRP A 147 -5.67 2.29 -1.50
N CYS A 148 -5.41 2.48 -2.78
CA CYS A 148 -5.98 3.54 -3.59
C CYS A 148 -6.38 2.99 -4.96
N THR A 149 -7.38 3.58 -5.61
CA THR A 149 -7.75 3.20 -6.98
C THR A 149 -6.98 4.05 -7.99
N VAL A 150 -6.38 3.39 -8.97
CA VAL A 150 -5.82 4.01 -10.17
C VAL A 150 -6.56 3.49 -11.40
N GLY A 151 -6.66 4.30 -12.46
CA GLY A 151 -7.49 3.97 -13.61
C GLY A 151 -8.99 3.99 -13.28
N ALA A 152 -9.79 3.25 -14.05
CA ALA A 152 -11.23 3.17 -13.81
C ALA A 152 -11.49 2.52 -12.42
N PRO A 153 -12.22 3.18 -11.51
CA PRO A 153 -12.60 2.58 -10.24
C PRO A 153 -13.44 1.33 -10.45
N PHE A 154 -13.16 0.29 -9.66
CA PHE A 154 -13.96 -0.93 -9.65
C PHE A 154 -15.07 -0.84 -8.60
N ASN A 155 -16.32 -1.06 -9.00
CA ASN A 155 -17.45 -1.14 -8.09
C ASN A 155 -17.55 -2.56 -7.53
N TRP A 156 -17.26 -2.71 -6.24
CA TRP A 156 -17.26 -4.02 -5.56
C TRP A 156 -18.65 -4.66 -5.45
N THR A 157 -19.72 -3.86 -5.44
CA THR A 157 -21.10 -4.34 -5.33
C THR A 157 -21.60 -4.90 -6.66
N SER A 158 -21.47 -4.12 -7.74
CA SER A 158 -21.93 -4.52 -9.07
C SER A 158 -20.88 -5.29 -9.88
N ARG A 159 -19.65 -5.40 -9.38
CA ARG A 159 -18.51 -6.09 -10.01
C ARG A 159 -18.19 -5.59 -11.42
N ILE A 160 -18.34 -4.29 -11.65
CA ILE A 160 -18.03 -3.64 -12.93
C ILE A 160 -17.11 -2.44 -12.71
N TYR A 161 -16.32 -2.10 -13.72
CA TYR A 161 -15.59 -0.84 -13.76
C TYR A 161 -16.54 0.31 -14.07
N GLU A 162 -16.33 1.45 -13.41
CA GLU A 162 -17.11 2.68 -13.63
C GLU A 162 -16.46 3.51 -14.76
N PRO A 163 -17.05 3.62 -15.95
CA PRO A 163 -16.38 4.24 -17.11
C PRO A 163 -16.30 5.77 -17.05
N ASN A 164 -17.27 6.43 -16.40
CA ASN A 164 -17.48 7.88 -16.49
C ASN A 164 -17.31 8.60 -15.15
N VAL A 165 -16.36 8.16 -14.32
CA VAL A 165 -16.05 8.81 -13.04
C VAL A 165 -14.66 9.40 -13.04
N PRO A 166 -14.41 10.48 -12.26
CA PRO A 166 -13.07 11.01 -12.05
C PRO A 166 -12.11 9.89 -11.65
N ARG A 167 -10.94 9.85 -12.30
CA ARG A 167 -9.95 8.79 -12.09
C ARG A 167 -8.53 9.31 -12.08
N ARG A 168 -7.71 8.71 -11.23
CA ARG A 168 -6.27 8.92 -11.21
C ARG A 168 -5.65 8.18 -12.39
N ALA A 169 -5.01 8.91 -13.30
CA ALA A 169 -4.24 8.29 -14.39
C ALA A 169 -2.97 7.63 -13.84
N ILE A 170 -2.52 6.58 -14.53
CA ILE A 170 -1.19 5.98 -14.34
C ILE A 170 -0.33 6.61 -15.44
N GLY A 171 0.45 7.62 -15.10
CA GLY A 171 1.40 8.31 -15.98
C GLY A 171 2.64 8.67 -15.20
#